data_AF-A0A7H8YSG6-F1
#
_entry.id   AF-A0A7H8YSG6-F1
#
_cell.length_a   1.000
_cell.length_b   1.000
_cell.length_c   1.000
_cell.angle_alpha   90.00
_cell.angle_beta   90.00
_cell.angle_gamma   90.00
#
_symmetry.space_group_name_H-M   'P 1'
#
loop_
_entity.id
_entity.type
_entity.pdbx_description
1 polymer ?
#
loop_
_entity_poly.entity_id
_entity_poly.type
_entity_poly.pdbx_seq_one_letter_code
_entity_poly.pdbx_strand_id
1 'polypeptide(L)'
;MQNIEKDICIVSMFGYFEKSLQMLEKTLREHKVSKRKINLIIQEIKTLAEDEEKAFDFGSKETKNVNGISIFYTERKVIFPLSINYTIERYLDERKAKEVLTDLLEKSINTAYPMDFLEKQFCVFQKMGVIDKKYKDYYAFLKDYLGK
;
A
#
# COMPACT_ATOMS: atom_id res chain seq x y z
N MET A 1 -23.40 0.58 -11.85
CA MET A 1 -21.97 0.95 -11.78
C MET A 1 -21.46 0.33 -10.48
N GLN A 2 -20.61 -0.68 -10.56
CA GLN A 2 -20.10 -1.40 -9.40
C GLN A 2 -19.18 -0.46 -8.61
N ASN A 3 -19.67 0.05 -7.50
CA ASN A 3 -18.90 0.90 -6.60
C ASN A 3 -17.95 0.01 -5.81
N ILE A 4 -16.69 -0.08 -6.26
CA ILE A 4 -15.45 -0.34 -5.49
C ILE A 4 -15.61 -1.21 -4.23
N GLU A 5 -16.26 -2.37 -4.32
CA GLU A 5 -16.51 -3.22 -3.13
C GLU A 5 -15.39 -4.22 -2.83
N LYS A 6 -14.29 -4.23 -3.60
CA LYS A 6 -13.10 -5.08 -3.31
C LYS A 6 -11.74 -4.45 -3.62
N ASP A 7 -11.70 -3.26 -4.20
CA ASP A 7 -10.46 -2.67 -4.77
C ASP A 7 -10.00 -1.38 -4.04
N ILE A 8 -10.50 -1.11 -2.82
CA ILE A 8 -9.98 -0.01 -2.00
C ILE A 8 -8.65 -0.46 -1.36
N CYS A 9 -7.59 -0.23 -2.13
CA CYS A 9 -6.20 -0.20 -1.68
C CYS A 9 -6.02 0.92 -0.65
N ILE A 10 -6.10 0.60 0.64
CA ILE A 10 -5.59 1.48 1.70
C ILE A 10 -4.70 0.69 2.63
N VAL A 11 -3.41 0.68 2.30
CA VAL A 11 -2.35 0.49 3.29
C VAL A 11 -1.56 1.77 3.37
N SER A 12 -2.06 2.63 4.25
CA SER A 12 -1.43 3.88 4.57
C SER A 12 -0.19 3.64 5.45
N MET A 13 0.97 4.11 5.04
CA MET A 13 2.10 4.31 5.95
C MET A 13 2.59 5.76 5.85
N PHE A 14 1.81 6.65 6.44
CA PHE A 14 2.09 8.08 6.40
C PHE A 14 3.19 8.47 7.35
N GLY A 15 4.08 9.35 6.87
CA GLY A 15 5.21 9.86 7.64
C GLY A 15 6.32 8.84 7.91
N TYR A 16 6.23 7.64 7.35
CA TYR A 16 7.15 6.54 7.66
C TYR A 16 7.47 5.68 6.44
N PHE A 17 7.81 6.29 5.31
CA PHE A 17 8.36 5.58 4.15
C PHE A 17 9.44 4.57 4.58
N GLU A 18 10.36 4.99 5.47
CA GLU A 18 11.37 4.07 6.01
C GLU A 18 10.79 2.94 6.89
N LYS A 19 9.76 3.16 7.72
CA LYS A 19 9.14 2.03 8.45
C LYS A 19 8.39 1.08 7.52
N SER A 20 7.87 1.62 6.42
CA SER A 20 7.23 0.83 5.36
C SER A 20 8.21 -0.14 4.74
N LEU A 21 9.39 0.38 4.39
CA LEU A 21 10.48 -0.41 3.87
C LEU A 21 11.00 -1.40 4.90
N GLN A 22 11.06 -1.04 6.19
CA GLN A 22 11.44 -1.97 7.26
C GLN A 22 10.44 -3.13 7.40
N MET A 23 9.13 -2.86 7.34
CA MET A 23 8.10 -3.89 7.40
C MET A 23 8.14 -4.80 6.17
N LEU A 24 8.32 -4.22 4.98
CA LEU A 24 8.51 -4.97 3.74
C LEU A 24 9.77 -5.85 3.83
N GLU A 25 10.90 -5.28 4.24
CA GLU A 25 12.17 -6.00 4.42
C GLU A 25 12.01 -7.16 5.41
N LYS A 26 11.41 -6.91 6.57
CA LYS A 26 11.15 -7.95 7.58
C LYS A 26 10.29 -9.07 7.00
N THR A 27 9.22 -8.72 6.29
CA THR A 27 8.31 -9.68 5.65
C THR A 27 9.05 -10.52 4.60
N LEU A 28 9.83 -9.89 3.71
CA LEU A 28 10.63 -10.61 2.73
C LEU A 28 11.64 -11.58 3.39
N ARG A 29 12.26 -11.19 4.50
CA ARG A 29 13.17 -12.06 5.27
C ARG A 29 12.44 -13.27 5.86
N GLU A 30 11.27 -13.07 6.45
CA GLU A 30 10.43 -14.15 7.01
C GLU A 30 9.99 -15.15 5.94
N HIS A 31 9.75 -14.67 4.72
CA HIS A 31 9.46 -15.49 3.54
C HIS A 31 10.69 -16.11 2.87
N LYS A 32 11.86 -16.03 3.51
CA LYS A 32 13.15 -16.59 3.06
C LYS A 32 13.64 -16.03 1.72
N VAL A 33 13.27 -14.79 1.38
CA VAL A 33 13.81 -14.12 0.19
C VAL A 33 15.30 -13.81 0.41
N SER A 34 16.13 -14.08 -0.60
CA SER A 34 17.58 -13.86 -0.50
C SER A 34 17.91 -12.38 -0.27
N LYS A 35 18.93 -12.09 0.53
CA LYS A 35 19.40 -10.72 0.82
C LYS A 35 19.63 -9.88 -0.46
N ARG A 36 20.18 -10.51 -1.52
CA ARG A 36 20.39 -9.84 -2.82
C ARG A 36 19.08 -9.36 -3.44
N LYS A 37 18.04 -10.21 -3.46
CA LYS A 37 16.72 -9.85 -4.00
C LYS A 37 16.03 -8.77 -3.15
N ILE A 38 16.14 -8.87 -1.82
CA ILE A 38 15.60 -7.86 -0.91
C ILE A 38 16.21 -6.49 -1.21
N ASN A 39 17.53 -6.41 -1.34
CA ASN A 39 18.21 -5.16 -1.67
C ASN A 39 17.73 -4.57 -3.00
N LEU A 40 17.52 -5.40 -4.03
CA LEU A 40 17.01 -4.95 -5.33
C LEU A 40 15.59 -4.38 -5.22
N ILE A 41 14.68 -5.09 -4.53
CA ILE A 41 13.30 -4.65 -4.30
C ILE A 41 13.28 -3.30 -3.57
N ILE A 42 14.01 -3.18 -2.45
CA ILE A 42 14.02 -1.96 -1.64
C ILE A 42 14.62 -0.78 -2.40
N GLN A 43 15.72 -1.00 -3.14
CA GLN A 43 16.33 0.06 -3.94
C GLN A 43 15.41 0.54 -5.07
N GLU A 44 14.73 -0.37 -5.78
CA GLU A 44 13.79 0.03 -6.83
C GLU A 44 12.62 0.85 -6.26
N ILE A 45 12.08 0.48 -5.10
CA ILE A 45 11.03 1.27 -4.43
C ILE A 45 11.54 2.66 -4.02
N LYS A 46 12.77 2.77 -3.50
CA LYS A 46 13.38 4.07 -3.18
C LYS A 46 13.54 4.95 -4.42
N THR A 47 14.07 4.39 -5.51
CA THR A 47 14.23 5.12 -6.77
C THR A 47 12.90 5.55 -7.38
N LEU A 48 11.85 4.71 -7.29
CA LEU A 48 10.52 5.10 -7.76
C LEU A 48 9.94 6.24 -6.91
N ALA A 49 10.18 6.27 -5.60
CA ALA A 49 9.72 7.36 -4.75
C ALA A 49 10.35 8.73 -5.09
N GLU A 50 11.54 8.75 -5.70
CA GLU A 50 12.21 9.98 -6.12
C GLU A 50 11.61 10.61 -7.40
N ASP A 51 10.78 9.87 -8.14
CA ASP A 51 10.25 10.29 -9.45
C ASP A 51 8.75 9.97 -9.58
N GLU A 52 7.91 11.00 -9.37
CA GLU A 52 6.44 10.89 -9.39
C GLU A 52 5.88 10.33 -10.71
N GLU A 53 6.50 10.67 -11.84
CA GLU A 53 6.05 10.20 -13.17
C GLU A 53 6.34 8.71 -13.34
N LYS A 54 7.54 8.26 -12.92
CA LYS A 54 7.86 6.84 -12.89
C LYS A 54 7.04 6.07 -11.87
N ALA A 55 6.78 6.65 -10.71
CA ALA A 55 5.92 6.04 -9.68
C ALA A 55 4.50 5.83 -10.20
N PHE A 56 3.96 6.81 -10.94
CA PHE A 56 2.66 6.71 -11.59
C PHE A 56 2.65 5.64 -12.69
N ASP A 57 3.63 5.65 -13.60
CA ASP A 57 3.77 4.63 -14.65
C ASP A 57 3.84 3.22 -14.04
N PHE A 58 4.66 3.02 -13.02
CA PHE A 58 4.76 1.74 -12.32
C PHE A 58 3.46 1.33 -11.63
N GLY A 59 2.76 2.28 -11.03
CA GLY A 59 1.46 2.02 -10.40
C GLY A 59 0.36 1.64 -11.39
N SER A 60 0.51 2.03 -12.66
CA SER A 60 -0.43 1.69 -13.73
C SER A 60 -0.17 0.33 -14.39
N LYS A 61 0.93 -0.36 -14.05
CA LYS A 61 1.28 -1.65 -14.65
C LYS A 61 0.38 -2.76 -14.14
N GLU A 62 -0.04 -3.61 -15.06
CA GLU A 62 -0.88 -4.77 -14.78
C GLU A 62 -0.14 -5.71 -13.82
N THR A 63 -0.81 -6.06 -12.72
CA THR A 63 -0.28 -6.95 -11.68
C THR A 63 -1.11 -8.23 -11.64
N LYS A 64 -0.45 -9.35 -11.37
CA LYS A 64 -1.12 -10.66 -11.27
C LYS A 64 -1.86 -10.83 -9.94
N ASN A 65 -1.58 -10.00 -8.95
CA ASN A 65 -2.21 -10.03 -7.63
C ASN A 65 -3.20 -8.88 -7.44
N VAL A 66 -4.45 -9.25 -7.16
CA VAL A 66 -5.62 -8.33 -7.10
C VAL A 66 -5.54 -7.35 -5.92
N ASN A 67 -4.82 -7.69 -4.85
CA ASN A 67 -4.71 -6.83 -3.68
C ASN A 67 -3.58 -5.81 -3.91
N GLY A 68 -3.92 -4.61 -4.39
CA GLY A 68 -2.97 -3.50 -4.49
C GLY A 68 -2.40 -3.14 -3.12
N ILE A 69 -1.07 -3.09 -3.01
CA ILE A 69 -0.36 -2.51 -1.86
C ILE A 69 0.38 -1.29 -2.35
N SER A 70 0.05 -0.15 -1.76
CA SER A 70 0.73 1.12 -2.03
C SER A 70 1.47 1.60 -0.80
N ILE A 71 2.67 2.14 -0.98
CA ILE A 71 3.37 2.92 0.03
C ILE A 71 3.09 4.39 -0.27
N PHE A 72 2.55 5.10 0.71
CA PHE A 72 2.32 6.54 0.58
C PHE A 72 3.52 7.31 1.11
N TYR A 73 3.98 8.30 0.36
CA TYR A 73 5.08 9.15 0.77
C TYR A 73 4.76 10.63 0.54
N THR A 74 5.48 11.49 1.26
CA THR A 74 5.31 12.94 1.24
C THR A 74 6.67 13.60 1.10
N GLU A 75 7.02 13.95 -0.14
CA GLU A 75 8.09 14.93 -0.37
C GLU A 75 7.54 16.32 -0.74
N ARG A 76 6.21 16.43 -0.96
CA ARG A 76 5.53 17.66 -1.40
C ARG A 76 4.16 17.82 -0.73
N LYS A 77 3.48 18.96 -1.00
CA LYS A 77 2.15 19.34 -0.48
C LYS A 77 1.02 18.32 -0.79
N VAL A 78 1.30 17.25 -1.53
CA VAL A 78 0.35 16.22 -1.96
C VAL A 78 0.89 14.85 -1.56
N ILE A 79 -0.04 13.99 -1.15
CA ILE A 79 0.18 12.59 -0.79
C ILE A 79 0.25 11.77 -2.09
N PHE A 80 1.33 11.02 -2.31
CA PHE A 80 1.46 10.19 -3.51
C PHE A 80 1.46 8.68 -3.16
N PRO A 81 0.58 7.86 -3.77
CA PRO A 81 0.60 6.41 -3.63
C PRO A 81 1.60 5.76 -4.59
N LEU A 82 2.58 5.00 -4.07
CA LEU A 82 3.46 4.15 -4.86
C LEU A 82 3.03 2.68 -4.73
N SER A 83 2.42 2.13 -5.77
CA SER A 83 2.13 0.69 -5.82
C SER A 83 3.42 -0.12 -5.88
N ILE A 84 3.55 -1.15 -5.02
CA ILE A 84 4.75 -1.98 -4.93
C ILE A 84 4.56 -3.41 -5.47
N ASN A 85 3.33 -3.77 -5.87
CA ASN A 85 2.99 -5.12 -6.33
C ASN A 85 3.87 -5.55 -7.50
N TYR A 86 3.91 -4.72 -8.55
CA TYR A 86 4.67 -5.02 -9.76
C TYR A 86 6.17 -5.16 -9.48
N THR A 87 6.73 -4.33 -8.60
CA THR A 87 8.14 -4.42 -8.18
C THR A 87 8.41 -5.77 -7.50
N ILE A 88 7.56 -6.20 -6.58
CA ILE A 88 7.73 -7.50 -5.89
C ILE A 88 7.62 -8.66 -6.88
N GLU A 89 6.64 -8.62 -7.78
CA GLU A 89 6.38 -9.66 -8.79
C GLU A 89 7.53 -9.82 -9.80
N ARG A 90 8.34 -8.78 -10.05
CA ARG A 90 9.50 -8.87 -10.93
C ARG A 90 10.66 -9.66 -10.33
N TYR A 91 10.79 -9.68 -9.01
CA TYR A 91 11.92 -10.30 -8.32
C TYR A 91 11.59 -11.65 -7.68
N LEU A 92 10.32 -11.95 -7.48
CA LEU A 92 9.84 -13.18 -6.86
C LEU A 92 9.02 -14.01 -7.85
N ASP A 93 9.00 -15.32 -7.69
CA ASP A 93 8.04 -16.16 -8.41
C ASP A 93 6.61 -15.84 -7.94
N GLU A 94 5.63 -16.17 -8.77
CA GLU A 94 4.23 -15.79 -8.56
C GLU A 94 3.68 -16.27 -7.21
N ARG A 95 4.01 -17.51 -6.79
CA ARG A 95 3.56 -18.06 -5.52
C ARG A 95 4.17 -17.28 -4.36
N LYS A 96 5.48 -17.04 -4.40
CA LYS A 96 6.20 -16.30 -3.36
C LYS A 96 5.77 -14.84 -3.29
N ALA A 97 5.56 -14.18 -4.43
CA ALA A 97 5.05 -12.81 -4.49
C ALA A 97 3.67 -12.72 -3.81
N LYS A 98 2.76 -13.65 -4.11
CA LYS A 98 1.44 -13.72 -3.49
C LYS A 98 1.51 -13.95 -1.97
N GLU A 99 2.35 -14.88 -1.51
CA GLU A 99 2.59 -15.14 -0.08
C GLU A 99 3.07 -13.87 0.64
N VAL A 100 4.06 -13.17 0.09
CA VAL A 100 4.62 -11.93 0.65
C VAL A 100 3.58 -10.80 0.68
N LEU A 101 2.87 -10.57 -0.42
CA LEU A 101 1.87 -9.51 -0.53
C LEU A 101 0.71 -9.76 0.46
N THR A 102 0.26 -11.01 0.58
CA THR A 102 -0.83 -11.35 1.53
C THR A 102 -0.41 -11.09 2.98
N ASP A 103 0.77 -11.53 3.37
CA ASP A 103 1.29 -11.32 4.73
C ASP A 103 1.58 -9.84 5.01
N LEU A 104 2.09 -9.11 4.01
CA LEU A 104 2.29 -7.66 4.14
C LEU A 104 0.95 -6.93 4.34
N LEU A 105 -0.09 -7.34 3.61
CA LEU A 105 -1.44 -6.83 3.77
C LEU A 105 -1.98 -7.12 5.18
N GLU A 106 -1.91 -8.36 5.65
CA GLU A 106 -2.34 -8.76 7.00
C GLU A 106 -1.61 -7.97 8.10
N LYS A 107 -0.28 -7.88 8.03
CA LYS A 107 0.52 -7.11 8.99
C LYS A 107 0.14 -5.65 8.99
N SER A 108 -0.08 -5.07 7.82
CA SER A 108 -0.40 -3.66 7.69
C SER A 108 -1.75 -3.32 8.33
N ILE A 109 -2.81 -4.11 8.07
CA ILE A 109 -4.13 -3.98 8.69
C ILE A 109 -4.03 -4.03 10.22
N ASN A 110 -3.10 -4.81 10.75
CA ASN A 110 -2.88 -4.99 12.17
C ASN A 110 -1.94 -3.95 12.82
N THR A 111 -1.52 -2.92 12.09
CA THR A 111 -0.75 -1.81 12.66
C THR A 111 -1.64 -0.62 13.05
N ALA A 112 -1.27 0.14 14.09
CA ALA A 112 -1.99 1.35 14.48
C ALA A 112 -1.87 2.49 13.43
N TYR A 113 -0.87 2.42 12.54
CA TYR A 113 -0.50 3.52 11.65
C TYR A 113 -1.49 3.79 10.48
N PRO A 114 -2.04 2.77 9.79
CA PRO A 114 -3.10 2.96 8.80
C PRO A 114 -4.38 3.54 9.40
N MET A 115 -4.69 3.17 10.65
CA MET A 115 -5.90 3.60 11.33
C MET A 115 -5.83 5.10 11.67
N ASP A 116 -4.77 5.52 12.35
CA ASP A 116 -4.53 6.92 12.70
C ASP A 116 -4.48 7.83 11.47
N PHE A 117 -3.96 7.32 10.35
CA PHE A 117 -3.90 8.08 9.11
C PHE A 117 -5.25 8.18 8.42
N LEU A 118 -5.96 7.06 8.29
CA LEU A 118 -7.29 7.04 7.68
C LEU A 118 -8.21 7.99 8.44
N GLU A 119 -8.11 8.02 9.77
CA GLU A 119 -8.81 9.00 10.61
C GLU A 119 -8.42 10.43 10.23
N LYS A 120 -7.11 10.73 10.10
CA LYS A 120 -6.60 12.07 9.75
C LYS A 120 -6.94 12.53 8.34
N GLN A 121 -7.03 11.62 7.37
CA GLN A 121 -7.30 11.95 5.96
C GLN A 121 -8.70 11.61 5.50
N PHE A 122 -9.57 11.10 6.39
CA PHE A 122 -10.95 10.75 6.08
C PHE A 122 -11.64 11.85 5.26
N CYS A 123 -11.58 13.09 5.75
CA CYS A 123 -12.19 14.25 5.11
C CYS A 123 -11.59 14.56 3.73
N VAL A 124 -10.29 14.34 3.54
CA VAL A 124 -9.60 14.57 2.27
C VAL A 124 -10.00 13.51 1.26
N PHE A 125 -9.97 12.24 1.64
CA PHE A 125 -10.38 11.13 0.78
C PHE A 125 -11.86 11.15 0.44
N GLN A 126 -12.71 11.57 1.36
CA GLN A 126 -14.13 11.77 1.08
C GLN A 126 -14.37 12.92 0.07
N LYS A 127 -13.58 14.01 0.17
CA LYS A 127 -13.62 15.09 -0.83
C LYS A 127 -13.13 14.66 -2.20
N MET A 128 -12.13 13.77 -2.24
CA MET A 128 -11.60 13.20 -3.48
C MET A 128 -12.48 12.09 -4.07
N GLY A 129 -13.54 11.66 -3.38
CA GLY A 129 -14.43 10.59 -3.84
C GLY A 129 -13.85 9.18 -3.67
N VAL A 130 -12.73 9.04 -2.95
CA VAL A 130 -12.10 7.75 -2.62
C VAL A 130 -12.91 7.03 -1.53
N ILE A 131 -13.41 7.78 -0.55
CA ILE A 131 -14.37 7.30 0.46
C ILE A 131 -15.75 7.88 0.13
N ASP A 132 -16.78 7.03 0.13
CA ASP A 132 -18.15 7.45 -0.18
C ASP A 132 -18.65 8.52 0.82
N LYS A 133 -19.37 9.51 0.31
CA LYS A 133 -19.98 10.58 1.11
C LYS A 133 -21.09 10.07 2.03
N LYS A 134 -21.58 8.84 1.83
CA LYS A 134 -22.55 8.18 2.73
C LYS A 134 -21.98 7.96 4.14
N TYR A 135 -20.67 7.85 4.29
CA TYR A 135 -20.04 7.66 5.59
C TYR A 135 -19.92 9.00 6.32
N LYS A 136 -20.60 9.14 7.45
CA LYS A 136 -20.62 10.39 8.23
C LYS A 136 -19.28 10.72 8.90
N ASP A 137 -18.51 9.70 9.25
CA ASP A 137 -17.24 9.78 9.95
C ASP A 137 -16.39 8.53 9.71
N TYR A 138 -15.14 8.60 10.15
CA TYR A 138 -14.17 7.51 10.04
C TYR A 138 -14.65 6.21 10.69
N TYR A 139 -15.30 6.28 11.86
CA TYR A 139 -15.76 5.10 12.58
C TYR A 139 -16.90 4.38 11.84
N ALA A 140 -17.82 5.11 11.23
CA ALA A 140 -18.88 4.55 10.39
C ALA A 140 -18.31 3.87 9.13
N PHE A 141 -17.27 4.45 8.53
CA PHE A 141 -16.56 3.83 7.41
C PHE A 141 -15.85 2.54 7.82
N LEU A 142 -15.11 2.55 8.94
CA LEU A 142 -14.43 1.36 9.43
C LEU A 142 -15.38 0.22 9.76
N LYS A 143 -16.52 0.53 10.39
CA LYS A 143 -17.52 -0.46 10.80
C LYS A 143 -18.01 -1.27 9.59
N ASP A 144 -18.31 -0.56 8.52
CA ASP A 144 -18.76 -1.15 7.26
C ASP A 144 -17.62 -1.91 6.55
N TYR A 145 -16.43 -1.32 6.48
CA TYR A 145 -15.27 -1.88 5.78
C TYR A 145 -14.73 -3.16 6.44
N LEU A 146 -14.65 -3.19 7.78
CA LEU A 146 -14.11 -4.31 8.54
C LEU A 146 -15.16 -5.36 8.91
N GLY A 147 -16.44 -5.11 8.62
CA GLY A 147 -17.54 -6.03 8.91
C GLY A 147 -17.71 -6.34 10.41
N LYS A 148 -17.37 -5.39 11.29
CA LYS A 148 -17.49 -5.51 12.76
C LYS A 148 -18.49 -4.53 13.32
#